data_AF-A0A524MYU0-F1
#
_entry.id   AF-A0A524MYU0-F1
#
_cell.length_a   1.000
_cell.length_b   1.000
_cell.length_c   1.000
_cell.angle_alpha   90.00
_cell.angle_beta   90.00
_cell.angle_gamma   90.00
#
_symmetry.space_group_name_H-M   'P 1'
#
loop_
_entity.id
_entity.type
_entity.pdbx_description
1 polymer ?
#
loop_
_entity_poly.entity_id
_entity_poly.type
_entity_poly.pdbx_seq_one_letter_code
_entity_poly.pdbx_strand_id
1 'polypeptide(L)'
;MRGLVVPEATEDFTADPVELFFDLAFVFAFSQIVGLLLYDPTWNTVGKSALIFLLLWLPWSQFAWSANAVPGNSRTVRLLFLVATAASVPMAASVTTAFDQSGALFAIPLAIIFLTALAMMVLGLDSDSEVYRSSVRYGAPNLVGMAIIVIGGFLDGDARTIAWILGIAIFVYSTIRAGGSEWILRAGHFAERHALII
;
A
#
# COMPACT_ATOMS: atom_id res chain seq x y z
N MET A 1 -33.46 -8.26 -6.41
CA MET A 1 -32.14 -7.93 -5.83
C MET A 1 -32.41 -7.50 -4.39
N ARG A 2 -32.13 -8.35 -3.39
CA ARG A 2 -32.31 -7.98 -1.98
C ARG A 2 -31.27 -6.91 -1.64
N GLY A 3 -31.71 -5.78 -1.09
CA GLY A 3 -30.83 -4.74 -0.58
C GLY A 3 -29.90 -5.35 0.45
N LEU A 4 -28.62 -5.46 0.10
CA LEU A 4 -27.59 -5.87 1.04
C LEU A 4 -27.40 -4.71 2.00
N VAL A 5 -27.75 -4.95 3.27
CA VAL A 5 -27.52 -4.01 4.36
C VAL A 5 -26.02 -3.77 4.42
N VAL A 6 -25.62 -2.51 4.24
CA VAL A 6 -24.23 -2.10 4.47
C VAL A 6 -24.03 -2.14 5.98
N PRO A 7 -23.06 -2.94 6.50
CA PRO A 7 -22.82 -2.99 7.94
C PRO A 7 -22.49 -1.59 8.46
N GLU A 8 -23.01 -1.24 9.63
CA GLU A 8 -22.68 0.05 10.26
C GLU A 8 -21.16 0.22 10.36
N ALA A 9 -20.67 1.47 10.41
CA ALA A 9 -19.23 1.76 10.48
C ALA A 9 -18.53 1.15 11.72
N THR A 10 -19.31 0.66 12.68
CA THR A 10 -18.92 0.00 13.92
C THR A 10 -18.96 -1.52 13.86
N GLU A 11 -19.54 -2.11 12.81
CA GLU A 11 -19.76 -3.55 12.71
C GLU A 11 -18.58 -4.23 11.98
N ASP A 12 -18.04 -5.27 12.60
CA ASP A 12 -16.82 -5.95 12.16
C ASP A 12 -17.13 -7.01 11.09
N PHE A 13 -16.16 -7.30 10.21
CA PHE A 13 -16.28 -8.37 9.21
C PHE A 13 -14.95 -9.08 9.00
N THR A 14 -15.01 -10.37 8.71
CA THR A 14 -13.83 -11.21 8.44
C THR A 14 -13.23 -10.92 7.07
N ALA A 15 -11.91 -11.03 6.94
CA ALA A 15 -11.23 -10.85 5.66
C ALA A 15 -11.67 -11.87 4.60
N ASP A 16 -11.93 -11.40 3.38
CA ASP A 16 -12.23 -12.26 2.23
C ASP A 16 -10.94 -12.97 1.73
N PRO A 17 -11.03 -14.17 1.11
CA PRO A 17 -9.84 -14.90 0.64
C PRO A 17 -8.92 -14.14 -0.32
N VAL A 18 -9.47 -13.19 -1.08
CA VAL A 18 -8.69 -12.33 -2.00
C VAL A 18 -7.81 -11.34 -1.23
N GLU A 19 -8.27 -10.88 -0.07
CA GLU A 19 -7.53 -10.00 0.83
C GLU A 19 -6.35 -10.76 1.44
N LEU A 20 -6.60 -12.00 1.86
CA LEU A 20 -5.56 -12.91 2.37
C LEU A 20 -4.47 -13.17 1.32
N PHE A 21 -4.85 -13.38 0.05
CA PHE A 21 -3.88 -13.60 -1.02
C PHE A 21 -3.07 -12.32 -1.34
N PHE A 22 -3.69 -11.14 -1.24
CA PHE A 22 -2.97 -9.86 -1.30
C PHE A 22 -1.95 -9.73 -0.17
N ASP A 23 -2.36 -9.99 1.07
CA ASP A 23 -1.50 -9.86 2.25
C ASP A 23 -0.35 -10.89 2.21
N LEU A 24 -0.60 -12.12 1.74
CA LEU A 24 0.44 -13.14 1.55
C LEU A 24 1.54 -12.70 0.58
N ALA A 25 1.20 -11.97 -0.48
CA ALA A 25 2.21 -11.43 -1.40
C ALA A 25 3.11 -10.39 -0.71
N PHE A 26 2.57 -9.61 0.22
CA PHE A 26 3.36 -8.69 1.05
C PHE A 26 4.21 -9.43 2.08
N VAL A 27 3.69 -10.48 2.73
CA VAL A 27 4.49 -11.36 3.61
C VAL A 27 5.68 -11.96 2.83
N PHE A 28 5.43 -12.42 1.61
CA PHE A 28 6.49 -12.89 0.72
C PHE A 28 7.50 -11.77 0.40
N ALA A 29 7.03 -10.58 0.04
CA ALA A 29 7.88 -9.42 -0.22
C ALA A 29 8.76 -9.05 0.98
N PHE A 30 8.22 -9.03 2.20
CA PHE A 30 9.00 -8.80 3.42
C PHE A 30 10.00 -9.92 3.69
N SER A 31 9.63 -11.17 3.42
CA SER A 31 10.56 -12.31 3.54
C SER A 31 11.75 -12.19 2.57
N GLN A 32 11.54 -11.62 1.37
CA GLN A 32 12.62 -11.35 0.41
C GLN A 32 13.65 -10.32 0.93
N ILE A 33 13.24 -9.40 1.81
CA ILE A 33 14.16 -8.44 2.45
C ILE A 33 15.18 -9.16 3.35
N VAL A 34 14.75 -10.22 4.03
CA VAL A 34 15.67 -11.07 4.82
C VAL A 34 16.73 -11.69 3.91
N GLY A 35 16.32 -12.11 2.70
CA GLY A 35 17.24 -12.60 1.67
C GLY A 35 18.37 -11.61 1.37
N LEU A 36 18.04 -10.33 1.15
CA LEU A 36 19.06 -9.28 0.91
C LEU A 36 20.11 -9.23 2.03
N LEU A 37 19.67 -9.29 3.29
CA LEU A 37 20.55 -9.21 4.45
C LEU A 37 21.40 -10.46 4.66
N LEU A 38 20.89 -11.64 4.30
CA LEU A 38 21.63 -12.90 4.43
C LEU A 38 22.77 -13.02 3.41
N TYR A 39 22.56 -12.53 2.19
CA TYR A 39 23.58 -12.61 1.12
C TYR A 39 24.69 -11.56 1.26
N ASP A 40 24.37 -10.35 1.73
CA ASP A 40 25.34 -9.27 1.94
C ASP A 40 25.05 -8.46 3.22
N PRO A 41 25.53 -8.90 4.40
CA PRO A 41 25.22 -8.28 5.68
C PRO A 41 26.05 -7.01 5.94
N THR A 42 25.93 -6.01 5.06
CA THR A 42 26.60 -4.71 5.19
C THR A 42 25.64 -3.61 5.64
N TRP A 43 26.17 -2.53 6.24
CA TRP A 43 25.36 -1.36 6.61
C TRP A 43 24.65 -0.71 5.41
N ASN A 44 25.26 -0.78 4.23
CA ASN A 44 24.64 -0.32 2.99
C ASN A 44 23.40 -1.15 2.65
N THR A 45 23.51 -2.49 2.74
CA THR A 45 22.39 -3.40 2.50
C THR A 45 21.31 -3.26 3.56
N VAL A 46 21.66 -2.99 4.82
CA VAL A 46 20.67 -2.61 5.86
C VAL A 46 19.89 -1.36 5.46
N GLY A 47 20.56 -0.31 5.00
CA GLY A 47 19.89 0.91 4.52
C GLY A 47 18.97 0.66 3.33
N LYS A 48 19.42 -0.12 2.34
CA LYS A 48 18.62 -0.54 1.19
C LYS A 48 17.39 -1.36 1.61
N SER A 49 17.57 -2.32 2.50
CA SER A 49 16.49 -3.15 3.04
C SER A 49 15.47 -2.32 3.81
N ALA A 50 15.91 -1.36 4.63
CA ALA A 50 15.02 -0.43 5.32
C ALA A 50 14.23 0.45 4.34
N LEU A 51 14.88 0.91 3.26
CA LEU A 51 14.22 1.70 2.22
C LEU A 51 13.13 0.88 1.51
N ILE A 52 13.43 -0.37 1.14
CA ILE A 52 12.45 -1.29 0.52
C ILE A 52 11.31 -1.61 1.49
N PHE A 53 11.62 -1.86 2.76
CA PHE A 53 10.60 -2.07 3.79
C PHE A 53 9.62 -0.89 3.82
N LEU A 54 10.11 0.35 3.86
CA LEU A 54 9.25 1.54 3.85
C LEU A 54 8.44 1.67 2.56
N LEU A 55 9.05 1.39 1.40
CA LEU A 55 8.35 1.39 0.11
C LEU A 55 7.21 0.37 0.07
N LEU A 56 7.35 -0.79 0.72
CA LEU A 56 6.29 -1.80 0.84
C LEU A 56 5.25 -1.42 1.90
N TRP A 57 5.73 -0.99 3.06
CA TRP A 57 4.91 -0.75 4.24
C TRP A 57 3.89 0.37 4.03
N LEU A 58 4.29 1.49 3.43
CA LEU A 58 3.42 2.66 3.30
C LEU A 58 2.22 2.40 2.35
N PRO A 59 2.40 1.83 1.14
CA PRO A 59 1.29 1.51 0.25
C PRO A 59 0.42 0.36 0.76
N TRP A 60 1.02 -0.66 1.39
CA TRP A 60 0.25 -1.72 2.04
C TRP A 60 -0.62 -1.17 3.15
N SER A 61 -0.05 -0.35 4.03
CA SER A 61 -0.79 0.31 5.12
C SER A 61 -1.96 1.10 4.55
N GLN A 62 -1.71 1.92 3.52
CA GLN A 62 -2.78 2.67 2.86
C GLN A 62 -3.89 1.75 2.33
N PHE A 63 -3.53 0.64 1.70
CA PHE A 63 -4.49 -0.33 1.19
C PHE A 63 -5.30 -0.98 2.33
N ALA A 64 -4.67 -1.29 3.45
CA ALA A 64 -5.33 -1.78 4.66
C ALA A 64 -6.34 -0.77 5.22
N TRP A 65 -5.96 0.51 5.32
CA TRP A 65 -6.87 1.60 5.71
C TRP A 65 -8.06 1.74 4.76
N SER A 66 -7.83 1.67 3.44
CA SER A 66 -8.90 1.79 2.44
C SER A 66 -9.91 0.66 2.53
N ALA A 67 -9.44 -0.59 2.63
CA ALA A 67 -10.28 -1.78 2.77
C ALA A 67 -11.06 -1.79 4.10
N ASN A 68 -10.47 -1.24 5.15
CA ASN A 68 -11.13 -1.11 6.44
C ASN A 68 -12.28 -0.09 6.41
N ALA A 69 -12.07 1.04 5.72
CA ALA A 69 -13.04 2.12 5.62
C ALA A 69 -14.21 1.79 4.67
N VAL A 70 -13.97 0.96 3.65
CA VAL A 70 -14.93 0.70 2.56
C VAL A 70 -15.40 -0.76 2.58
N PRO A 71 -16.71 -1.03 2.71
CA PRO A 71 -17.24 -2.40 2.73
C PRO A 71 -16.87 -3.23 1.48
N GLY A 72 -16.34 -4.44 1.69
CA GLY A 72 -15.87 -5.37 0.64
C GLY A 72 -16.95 -5.95 -0.29
N ASN A 73 -18.23 -5.69 -0.02
CA ASN A 73 -19.35 -6.37 -0.70
C ASN A 73 -19.68 -5.81 -2.10
N SER A 74 -19.10 -4.68 -2.51
CA SER A 74 -19.36 -4.12 -3.84
C SER A 74 -18.50 -4.79 -4.93
N ARG A 75 -19.06 -4.94 -6.14
CA ARG A 75 -18.31 -5.47 -7.30
C ARG A 75 -17.06 -4.64 -7.61
N THR A 76 -17.15 -3.32 -7.45
CA THR A 76 -16.04 -2.40 -7.69
C THR A 76 -14.89 -2.65 -6.72
N VAL A 77 -15.16 -2.77 -5.42
CA VAL A 77 -14.14 -3.03 -4.39
C VAL A 77 -13.45 -4.37 -4.65
N ARG A 78 -14.21 -5.43 -4.97
CA ARG A 78 -13.65 -6.75 -5.33
C ARG A 78 -12.73 -6.69 -6.55
N LEU A 79 -13.08 -5.92 -7.57
CA LEU A 79 -12.22 -5.75 -8.75
C LEU A 79 -10.93 -5.01 -8.39
N LEU A 80 -11.01 -3.98 -7.55
CA LEU A 80 -9.82 -3.26 -7.07
C LEU A 80 -8.89 -4.17 -6.26
N PHE A 81 -9.44 -5.04 -5.41
CA PHE A 81 -8.66 -6.08 -4.73
C PHE A 81 -7.96 -6.99 -5.73
N LEU A 82 -8.66 -7.53 -6.73
CA LEU A 82 -8.05 -8.40 -7.74
C LEU A 82 -6.91 -7.72 -8.50
N VAL A 83 -7.06 -6.43 -8.84
CA VAL A 83 -5.99 -5.65 -9.48
C VAL A 83 -4.80 -5.46 -8.54
N ALA A 84 -5.04 -5.10 -7.28
CA ALA A 84 -3.98 -4.93 -6.29
C ALA A 84 -3.23 -6.24 -6.04
N THR A 85 -3.95 -7.37 -5.98
CA THR A 85 -3.37 -8.70 -5.82
C THR A 85 -2.58 -9.14 -7.05
N ALA A 86 -3.07 -8.86 -8.26
CA ALA A 86 -2.30 -9.16 -9.48
C ALA A 86 -1.02 -8.31 -9.56
N ALA A 87 -1.07 -7.05 -9.10
CA ALA A 87 0.09 -6.17 -9.04
C ALA A 87 1.10 -6.57 -7.95
N SER A 88 0.65 -7.13 -6.83
CA SER A 88 1.54 -7.46 -5.72
C SER A 88 2.52 -8.59 -6.05
N VAL A 89 2.16 -9.53 -6.92
CA VAL A 89 3.01 -10.66 -7.32
C VAL A 89 4.32 -10.23 -8.01
N PRO A 90 4.32 -9.48 -9.13
CA PRO A 90 5.56 -9.01 -9.77
C PRO A 90 6.35 -8.03 -8.89
N MET A 91 5.68 -7.24 -8.06
CA MET A 91 6.35 -6.39 -7.07
C MET A 91 7.11 -7.23 -6.05
N ALA A 92 6.48 -8.24 -5.46
CA ALA A 92 7.12 -9.08 -4.46
C ALA A 92 8.28 -9.90 -5.06
N ALA A 93 8.12 -10.39 -6.29
CA ALA A 93 9.16 -11.12 -7.01
C ALA A 93 10.39 -10.28 -7.39
N SER A 94 10.26 -8.95 -7.43
CA SER A 94 11.34 -8.02 -7.81
C SER A 94 12.06 -7.39 -6.62
N VAL A 95 11.69 -7.72 -5.38
CA VAL A 95 12.26 -7.12 -4.16
C VAL A 95 13.78 -7.25 -4.10
N THR A 96 14.33 -8.45 -4.32
CA THR A 96 15.77 -8.71 -4.20
C THR A 96 16.60 -8.03 -5.30
N THR A 97 15.99 -7.71 -6.43
CA THR A 97 16.64 -7.07 -7.59
C THR A 97 16.14 -5.63 -7.81
N ALA A 98 15.43 -5.07 -6.83
CA ALA A 98 14.78 -3.76 -6.95
C ALA A 98 15.79 -2.61 -7.07
N PHE A 99 16.99 -2.75 -6.54
CA PHE A 99 18.09 -1.78 -6.71
C PHE A 99 18.93 -2.01 -7.97
N ASP A 100 18.68 -3.08 -8.71
CA ASP A 100 19.43 -3.48 -9.89
C ASP A 100 18.52 -3.39 -11.14
N GLN A 101 18.31 -4.49 -11.86
CA GLN A 101 17.56 -4.52 -13.12
C GLN A 101 16.04 -4.41 -12.97
N SER A 102 15.48 -4.60 -11.77
CA SER A 102 14.04 -4.73 -11.56
C SER A 102 13.38 -3.51 -10.91
N GLY A 103 14.04 -2.35 -10.87
CA GLY A 103 13.52 -1.14 -10.25
C GLY A 103 12.12 -0.74 -10.74
N ALA A 104 11.90 -0.76 -12.06
CA ALA A 104 10.60 -0.44 -12.64
C ALA A 104 9.56 -1.55 -12.38
N LEU A 105 9.97 -2.82 -12.42
CA LEU A 105 9.12 -3.97 -12.13
C LEU A 105 8.68 -4.00 -10.66
N PHE A 106 9.44 -3.37 -9.76
CA PHE A 106 9.08 -3.14 -8.37
C PHE A 106 8.19 -1.91 -8.20
N ALA A 107 8.58 -0.76 -8.76
CA ALA A 107 7.94 0.52 -8.49
C ALA A 107 6.58 0.69 -9.19
N ILE A 108 6.41 0.18 -10.41
CA ILE A 108 5.15 0.31 -11.16
C ILE A 108 4.01 -0.43 -10.46
N PRO A 109 4.12 -1.72 -10.11
CA PRO A 109 3.01 -2.40 -9.46
C PRO A 109 2.77 -1.87 -8.05
N LEU A 110 3.80 -1.38 -7.35
CA LEU A 110 3.64 -0.67 -6.09
C LEU A 110 2.75 0.58 -6.23
N ALA A 111 2.95 1.36 -7.29
CA ALA A 111 2.09 2.50 -7.61
C ALA A 111 0.66 2.06 -7.97
N ILE A 112 0.49 0.94 -8.68
CA ILE A 112 -0.84 0.37 -8.96
C ILE A 112 -1.57 0.00 -7.65
N ILE A 113 -0.88 -0.64 -6.70
CA ILE A 113 -1.44 -0.98 -5.38
C ILE A 113 -1.87 0.29 -4.64
N PHE A 114 -1.05 1.33 -4.64
CA PHE A 114 -1.42 2.61 -4.02
C PHE A 114 -2.61 3.27 -4.70
N LEU A 115 -2.63 3.31 -6.04
CA LEU A 115 -3.71 3.91 -6.81
C LEU A 115 -5.04 3.16 -6.62
N THR A 116 -5.00 1.83 -6.52
CA THR A 116 -6.20 1.04 -6.21
C THR A 116 -6.70 1.30 -4.79
N ALA A 117 -5.81 1.48 -3.81
CA ALA A 117 -6.20 1.90 -2.46
C ALA A 117 -6.89 3.28 -2.45
N LEU A 118 -6.35 4.26 -3.17
CA LEU A 118 -6.97 5.58 -3.29
C LEU A 118 -8.31 5.52 -4.04
N ALA A 119 -8.37 4.75 -5.13
CA ALA A 119 -9.61 4.56 -5.88
C ALA A 119 -10.69 3.92 -5.02
N MET A 120 -10.33 3.00 -4.13
CA MET A 120 -11.26 2.38 -3.20
C MET A 120 -11.90 3.44 -2.27
N MET A 121 -11.10 4.33 -1.69
CA MET A 121 -11.63 5.44 -0.86
C MET A 121 -12.50 6.41 -1.68
N VAL A 122 -12.04 6.83 -2.86
CA VAL A 122 -12.76 7.82 -3.69
C VAL A 122 -14.08 7.27 -4.23
N LEU A 123 -14.15 5.98 -4.55
CA LEU A 123 -15.35 5.34 -5.10
C LEU A 123 -16.27 4.75 -4.02
N GLY A 124 -15.74 4.50 -2.82
CA GLY A 124 -16.43 3.82 -1.73
C GLY A 124 -16.96 4.73 -0.64
N LEU A 125 -16.46 5.96 -0.53
CA LEU A 125 -16.90 6.94 0.46
C LEU A 125 -17.84 7.98 -0.16
N ASP A 126 -18.76 8.51 0.65
CA ASP A 126 -19.63 9.61 0.26
C ASP A 126 -18.80 10.89 0.06
N SER A 127 -18.92 11.53 -1.11
CA SER A 127 -18.17 12.73 -1.49
C SER A 127 -18.43 13.93 -0.58
N ASP A 128 -19.57 13.97 0.11
CA ASP A 128 -19.92 15.06 1.02
C ASP A 128 -19.34 14.87 2.43
N SER A 129 -18.81 13.67 2.74
CA SER A 129 -18.24 13.34 4.05
C SER A 129 -16.86 13.97 4.30
N GLU A 130 -16.54 14.28 5.57
CA GLU A 130 -15.19 14.77 5.92
C GLU A 130 -14.13 13.66 5.75
N VAL A 131 -14.50 12.39 5.93
CA VAL A 131 -13.60 11.24 5.69
C VAL A 131 -13.16 11.21 4.23
N TYR A 132 -14.08 11.39 3.26
CA TYR A 132 -13.71 11.51 1.84
C TYR A 132 -12.76 12.69 1.60
N ARG A 133 -13.06 13.87 2.14
CA ARG A 133 -12.19 15.06 1.99
C ARG A 133 -10.80 14.81 2.56
N SER A 134 -10.72 14.11 3.69
CA SER A 134 -9.48 13.72 4.36
C SER A 134 -8.66 12.75 3.50
N SER A 135 -9.32 11.74 2.93
CA SER A 135 -8.70 10.80 1.97
C SER A 135 -8.14 11.51 0.73
N VAL A 136 -8.87 12.47 0.15
CA VAL A 136 -8.40 13.24 -1.01
C VAL A 136 -7.22 14.14 -0.66
N ARG A 137 -7.27 14.85 0.48
CA ARG A 137 -6.18 15.71 0.96
C ARG A 137 -4.90 14.91 1.25
N TYR A 138 -5.04 13.70 1.77
CA TYR A 138 -3.93 12.76 1.96
C TYR A 138 -3.41 12.20 0.63
N GLY A 139 -4.30 11.78 -0.26
CA GLY A 139 -3.95 11.11 -1.51
C GLY A 139 -3.28 12.03 -2.54
N ALA A 140 -3.72 13.27 -2.66
CA ALA A 140 -3.24 14.21 -3.67
C ALA A 140 -1.70 14.42 -3.69
N PRO A 141 -1.03 14.76 -2.58
CA PRO A 141 0.44 14.82 -2.55
C PRO A 141 1.09 13.47 -2.80
N ASN A 142 0.49 12.38 -2.33
CA ASN A 142 1.05 11.03 -2.50
C ASN A 142 1.00 10.53 -3.95
N LEU A 143 0.16 11.09 -4.83
CA LEU A 143 0.25 10.87 -6.28
C LEU A 143 1.59 11.37 -6.84
N VAL A 144 2.07 12.53 -6.35
CA VAL A 144 3.39 13.06 -6.70
C VAL A 144 4.48 12.15 -6.13
N GLY A 145 4.33 11.73 -4.86
CA GLY A 145 5.25 10.77 -4.24
C GLY A 145 5.39 9.47 -5.03
N MET A 146 4.27 8.89 -5.47
CA MET A 146 4.28 7.68 -6.31
C MET A 146 4.86 7.92 -7.70
N ALA A 147 4.59 9.06 -8.32
CA ALA A 147 5.22 9.39 -9.60
C ALA A 147 6.76 9.44 -9.46
N ILE A 148 7.27 10.05 -8.37
CA ILE A 148 8.71 10.09 -8.09
C ILE A 148 9.26 8.67 -7.84
N ILE A 149 8.55 7.82 -7.11
CA ILE A 149 8.96 6.42 -6.86
C ILE A 149 9.06 5.64 -8.18
N VAL A 150 8.06 5.77 -9.04
CA VAL A 150 8.04 5.14 -10.37
C VAL A 150 9.19 5.64 -11.23
N ILE A 151 9.40 6.96 -11.30
CA ILE A 151 10.55 7.54 -12.00
C ILE A 151 11.85 6.95 -11.46
N GLY A 152 12.00 6.88 -10.13
CA GLY A 152 13.16 6.27 -9.47
C GLY A 152 13.41 4.82 -9.89
N GLY A 153 12.36 4.04 -10.14
CA GLY A 153 12.47 2.67 -10.65
C GLY A 153 13.15 2.55 -12.02
N PHE A 154 13.17 3.62 -12.82
CA PHE A 154 13.88 3.69 -14.10
C PHE A 154 15.27 4.33 -14.01
N LEU A 155 15.66 4.85 -12.85
CA LEU A 155 16.99 5.43 -12.61
C LEU A 155 17.93 4.37 -12.06
N ASP A 156 19.24 4.63 -12.07
CA ASP A 156 20.25 3.72 -11.52
C ASP A 156 21.02 4.36 -10.35
N GLY A 157 21.67 3.52 -9.55
CA GLY A 157 22.56 3.93 -8.47
C GLY A 157 21.93 4.89 -7.46
N ASP A 158 22.66 5.96 -7.12
CA ASP A 158 22.22 6.93 -6.11
C ASP A 158 20.97 7.71 -6.53
N ALA A 159 20.76 7.93 -7.84
CA ALA A 159 19.60 8.66 -8.34
C ALA A 159 18.29 7.93 -8.03
N ARG A 160 18.28 6.59 -8.13
CA ARG A 160 17.15 5.73 -7.70
C ARG A 160 16.89 5.90 -6.21
N THR A 161 17.93 5.79 -5.41
CA THR A 161 17.85 5.89 -3.94
C THR A 161 17.31 7.26 -3.51
N ILE A 162 17.81 8.34 -4.09
CA ILE A 162 17.35 9.71 -3.82
C ILE A 162 15.88 9.88 -4.20
N ALA A 163 15.48 9.43 -5.39
CA ALA A 163 14.09 9.50 -5.83
C ALA A 163 13.15 8.76 -4.86
N TRP A 164 13.50 7.54 -4.46
CA TRP A 164 12.70 6.77 -3.51
C TRP A 164 12.60 7.42 -2.13
N ILE A 165 13.69 7.97 -1.61
CA ILE A 165 13.68 8.73 -0.35
C ILE A 165 12.75 9.95 -0.46
N LEU A 166 12.82 10.71 -1.57
CA LEU A 166 11.96 11.87 -1.80
C LEU A 166 10.47 11.47 -1.88
N GLY A 167 10.17 10.36 -2.56
CA GLY A 167 8.82 9.81 -2.62
C GLY A 167 8.29 9.44 -1.24
N ILE A 168 9.09 8.74 -0.43
CA ILE A 168 8.75 8.41 0.96
C ILE A 168 8.57 9.66 1.82
N ALA A 169 9.43 10.66 1.66
CA ALA A 169 9.33 11.90 2.43
C ALA A 169 7.98 12.60 2.18
N ILE A 170 7.47 12.56 0.94
CA ILE A 170 6.13 13.03 0.61
C ILE A 170 5.06 12.18 1.31
N PHE A 171 5.18 10.85 1.30
CA PHE A 171 4.25 9.96 2.03
C PHE A 171 4.20 10.27 3.53
N VAL A 172 5.36 10.40 4.16
CA VAL A 172 5.46 10.72 5.59
C VAL A 172 4.86 12.09 5.87
N TYR A 173 5.16 13.09 5.03
CA TYR A 173 4.56 14.42 5.14
C TYR A 173 3.03 14.37 5.07
N SER A 174 2.48 13.67 4.08
CA SER A 174 1.04 13.50 3.91
C SER A 174 0.41 12.80 5.10
N THR A 175 1.07 11.76 5.64
CA THR A 175 0.63 11.00 6.82
C THR A 175 0.58 11.88 8.06
N ILE A 176 1.62 12.67 8.32
CA ILE A 176 1.66 13.60 9.46
C ILE A 176 0.54 14.63 9.34
N ARG A 177 0.32 15.17 8.14
CA ARG A 177 -0.77 16.13 7.90
C ARG A 177 -2.16 15.52 8.09
N ALA A 178 -2.31 14.25 7.77
CA ALA A 178 -3.54 13.48 7.85
C ALA A 178 -3.88 12.99 9.27
N GLY A 179 -2.91 12.94 10.18
CA GLY A 179 -3.10 12.34 11.51
C GLY A 179 -4.14 13.03 12.40
N GLY A 180 -4.47 14.30 12.13
CA GLY A 180 -5.52 15.04 12.84
C GLY A 180 -6.89 15.03 12.15
N SER A 181 -7.04 14.29 11.05
CA SER A 181 -8.25 14.25 10.23
C SER A 181 -9.24 13.17 10.70
N GLU A 182 -10.46 13.18 10.16
CA GLU A 182 -11.44 12.13 10.41
C GLU A 182 -11.16 10.88 9.55
N TRP A 183 -11.17 9.72 10.20
CA TRP A 183 -10.94 8.41 9.59
C TRP A 183 -11.95 7.38 10.10
N ILE A 184 -12.35 6.44 9.25
CA ILE A 184 -13.12 5.27 9.65
C ILE A 184 -12.13 4.17 10.03
N LEU A 185 -12.29 3.60 11.23
CA LEU A 185 -11.47 2.50 11.72
C LEU A 185 -12.35 1.43 12.38
N ARG A 186 -12.49 0.28 11.72
CA ARG A 186 -13.07 -0.96 12.27
C ARG A 186 -11.94 -1.75 12.92
N ALA A 187 -11.80 -1.62 14.24
CA ALA A 187 -10.60 -2.05 14.95
C ALA A 187 -10.30 -3.56 14.85
N GLY A 188 -11.31 -4.43 14.86
CA GLY A 188 -11.07 -5.88 14.81
C GLY A 188 -10.63 -6.35 13.42
N HIS A 189 -11.31 -5.92 12.34
CA HIS A 189 -10.85 -6.17 10.97
C HIS A 189 -9.45 -5.59 10.71
N PHE A 190 -9.15 -4.40 11.25
CA PHE A 190 -7.82 -3.80 11.14
C PHE A 190 -6.76 -4.66 11.85
N ALA A 191 -7.05 -5.12 13.08
CA ALA A 191 -6.15 -5.98 13.84
C ALA A 191 -5.93 -7.34 13.15
N GLU A 192 -6.98 -7.96 12.60
CA GLU A 192 -6.91 -9.23 11.87
C GLU A 192 -5.89 -9.14 10.72
N ARG A 193 -5.95 -8.06 9.92
CA ARG A 193 -5.02 -7.87 8.80
C ARG A 193 -3.57 -7.63 9.22
N HIS A 194 -3.35 -6.92 10.33
CA HIS A 194 -2.00 -6.69 10.84
C HIS A 194 -1.40 -7.96 11.45
N ALA A 195 -2.20 -8.79 12.11
CA ALA A 195 -1.78 -10.06 12.68
C ALA A 195 -1.36 -11.11 11.63
N LEU A 196 -1.70 -10.91 10.36
CA LEU A 196 -1.23 -11.74 9.26
C LEU A 196 0.16 -11.36 8.75
N ILE A 197 0.61 -10.12 9.04
CA ILE A 197 1.90 -9.60 8.59
C ILE A 197 2.99 -9.76 9.66
N ILE A 198 2.63 -9.69 10.95
CA ILE A 198 3.55 -9.67 12.11
C ILE A 198 3.48 -10.97 12.90
#